data_AF-A0A8C8S185-F1
#
_entry.id   AF-A0A8C8S185-F1
#
_cell.length_a   1.000
_cell.length_b   1.000
_cell.length_c   1.000
_cell.angle_alpha   90.00
_cell.angle_beta   90.00
_cell.angle_gamma   90.00
#
_symmetry.space_group_name_H-M   'P 1'
#
loop_
_entity.id
_entity.type
_entity.pdbx_description
1 polymer ?
#
loop_
_entity_poly.entity_id
_entity_poly.type
_entity_poly.pdbx_seq_one_letter_code
_entity_poly.pdbx_strand_id
1 'polypeptide(L)'
;MPGSECASHPGREASGGALEPFKSTLSRFTGNLRPHWLCRLYKVDLASKLDFILGFINNSSCPEKWKQHGESCYHLPTDWKTWQESKDYCSSLGSNFLKIETKDELDFVKSLTHTYHWIGLSRKTDKEPWLWEDGTLQHCVLLVTIGAKSEFCHERNPCVCEKAVHLEPTALGVEG
;
A
#
# COMPACT_ATOMS: atom_id res chain seq x y z
N MET A 1 7.71 9.62 21.68
CA MET A 1 7.21 8.32 22.15
C MET A 1 8.13 7.25 21.59
N PRO A 2 8.61 6.27 22.37
CA PRO A 2 9.65 5.37 21.88
C PRO A 2 9.06 4.49 20.77
N GLY A 3 9.70 4.58 19.61
CA GLY A 3 9.35 3.86 18.40
C GLY A 3 9.56 2.35 18.55
N SER A 4 8.95 1.64 17.61
CA SER A 4 9.05 0.21 17.36
C SER A 4 10.49 -0.32 17.30
N GLU A 5 11.09 -0.64 18.44
CA GLU A 5 12.24 -1.54 18.47
C GLU A 5 11.80 -2.95 18.04
N CYS A 6 12.57 -3.60 17.16
CA CYS A 6 12.36 -5.02 16.83
C CYS A 6 12.44 -5.82 18.14
N ALA A 7 11.30 -6.31 18.63
CA ALA A 7 11.23 -7.06 19.87
C ALA A 7 11.95 -8.41 19.71
N SER A 8 12.91 -8.69 20.59
CA SER A 8 13.66 -9.93 20.67
C SER A 8 12.80 -11.07 21.27
N HIS A 9 12.85 -12.24 20.64
CA HIS A 9 12.06 -13.43 21.00
C HIS A 9 12.63 -14.21 22.21
N PRO A 10 11.74 -14.84 23.01
CA PRO A 10 12.02 -16.14 23.62
C PRO A 10 11.01 -17.23 23.19
N GLY A 11 11.57 -18.40 22.82
CA GLY A 11 11.07 -19.79 23.02
C GLY A 11 9.65 -20.20 22.57
N ARG A 12 9.57 -21.13 21.61
CA ARG A 12 8.35 -21.91 21.25
C ARG A 12 8.12 -23.07 22.23
N GLU A 13 6.85 -23.32 22.56
CA GLU A 13 6.31 -24.66 22.83
C GLU A 13 5.00 -24.84 22.04
N ALA A 14 4.78 -26.07 21.56
CA ALA A 14 3.70 -26.46 20.65
C ALA A 14 2.86 -27.58 21.25
N SER A 15 1.54 -27.52 21.03
CA SER A 15 0.55 -28.61 21.13
C SER A 15 -0.75 -28.06 20.50
N GLY A 16 -1.56 -28.75 19.68
CA GLY A 16 -1.74 -30.16 19.38
C GLY A 16 -3.23 -30.52 19.63
N GLY A 17 -4.00 -30.85 18.58
CA GLY A 17 -5.39 -31.37 18.65
C GLY A 17 -6.24 -30.93 17.45
N ALA A 18 -6.50 -31.78 16.45
CA ALA A 18 -7.45 -32.91 16.34
C ALA A 18 -8.82 -32.49 15.76
N LEU A 19 -9.14 -33.08 14.59
CA LEU A 19 -10.38 -32.97 13.83
C LEU A 19 -11.47 -33.87 14.44
N GLU A 20 -12.75 -33.49 14.36
CA GLU A 20 -13.88 -34.42 14.23
C GLU A 20 -15.09 -33.72 13.53
N PRO A 21 -15.99 -34.47 12.85
CA PRO A 21 -17.01 -33.97 11.92
C PRO A 21 -18.43 -33.99 12.50
N PHE A 22 -19.39 -33.21 11.95
CA PHE A 22 -20.82 -33.58 12.02
C PHE A 22 -21.68 -32.90 10.93
N LYS A 23 -22.85 -33.52 10.71
CA LYS A 23 -23.59 -33.70 9.45
C LYS A 23 -24.48 -32.54 8.98
N SER A 24 -24.76 -32.62 7.68
CA SER A 24 -25.72 -31.87 6.86
C SER A 24 -27.15 -31.76 7.42
N THR A 25 -27.79 -30.61 7.21
CA THR A 25 -29.23 -30.52 6.96
C THR A 25 -29.48 -29.54 5.82
N LEU A 26 -30.07 -30.04 4.73
CA LEU A 26 -30.52 -29.29 3.56
C LEU A 26 -31.86 -28.62 3.88
N SER A 27 -31.90 -27.29 3.90
CA SER A 27 -33.15 -26.55 3.71
C SER A 27 -33.19 -25.96 2.31
N ARG A 28 -34.31 -26.21 1.64
CA ARG A 28 -34.59 -25.89 0.24
C ARG A 28 -35.07 -24.44 0.16
N PHE A 29 -34.18 -23.52 -0.20
CA PHE A 29 -34.56 -22.19 -0.66
C PHE A 29 -34.74 -22.22 -2.19
N THR A 30 -35.99 -22.12 -2.63
CA THR A 30 -36.34 -21.85 -4.02
C THR A 30 -36.06 -20.38 -4.31
N GLY A 31 -35.04 -20.11 -5.12
CA GLY A 31 -34.69 -18.75 -5.53
C GLY A 31 -33.41 -18.75 -6.36
N ASN A 32 -33.49 -19.30 -7.57
CA ASN A 32 -32.44 -19.12 -8.57
C ASN A 32 -32.56 -17.70 -9.13
N LEU A 33 -31.54 -16.84 -8.93
CA LEU A 33 -30.86 -16.05 -9.96
C LEU A 33 -29.87 -15.01 -9.34
N ARG A 34 -28.59 -15.41 -9.37
CA ARG A 34 -27.31 -14.68 -9.51
C ARG A 34 -27.07 -13.32 -8.80
N PRO A 35 -25.92 -13.15 -8.11
CA PRO A 35 -25.47 -11.84 -7.67
C PRO A 35 -24.95 -11.04 -8.86
N HIS A 36 -25.61 -9.93 -9.20
CA HIS A 36 -25.03 -8.94 -10.11
C HIS A 36 -24.19 -7.94 -9.30
N TRP A 37 -22.89 -8.20 -9.25
CA TRP A 37 -21.89 -7.15 -9.08
C TRP A 37 -21.68 -6.53 -10.46
N LEU A 38 -22.39 -5.45 -10.78
CA LEU A 38 -22.12 -4.67 -11.99
C LEU A 38 -21.11 -3.58 -11.65
N CYS A 39 -19.87 -3.73 -12.11
CA CYS A 39 -18.98 -2.58 -12.24
C CYS A 39 -19.50 -1.70 -13.38
N ARG A 40 -19.90 -0.47 -13.07
CA ARG A 40 -20.16 0.55 -14.09
C ARG A 40 -18.82 0.97 -14.69
N LEU A 41 -18.69 0.91 -16.00
CA LEU A 41 -17.58 1.57 -16.70
C LEU A 41 -17.73 3.09 -16.51
N TYR A 42 -16.67 3.74 -16.03
CA TYR A 42 -16.62 5.19 -15.90
C TYR A 42 -16.73 5.81 -17.29
N LYS A 43 -17.64 6.79 -17.44
CA LYS A 43 -17.67 7.62 -18.64
C LYS A 43 -16.47 8.55 -18.54
N VAL A 44 -15.48 8.37 -19.40
CA VAL A 44 -14.39 9.35 -19.54
C VAL A 44 -15.03 10.64 -20.04
N ASP A 45 -15.11 11.66 -19.18
CA ASP A 45 -15.62 12.96 -19.59
C ASP A 45 -14.61 13.61 -20.56
N LEU A 46 -15.10 14.05 -21.71
CA LEU A 46 -14.28 14.77 -22.70
C LEU A 46 -13.84 16.14 -22.17
N ALA A 47 -14.50 16.69 -21.15
CA ALA A 47 -14.04 17.89 -20.45
C ALA A 47 -12.69 17.66 -19.75
N SER A 48 -12.48 16.49 -19.14
CA SER A 48 -11.18 16.11 -18.54
C SER A 48 -10.07 15.90 -19.58
N LYS A 49 -10.44 15.66 -20.84
CA LYS A 49 -9.50 15.56 -21.96
C LYS A 49 -8.94 16.93 -22.36
N LEU A 50 -9.66 18.02 -22.08
CA LEU A 50 -9.14 19.38 -22.30
C LEU A 50 -8.22 19.84 -21.15
N ASP A 51 -8.52 19.47 -19.90
CA ASP A 51 -7.60 19.69 -18.76
C ASP A 51 -6.29 18.91 -18.95
N PHE A 52 -6.36 17.71 -19.52
CA PHE A 52 -5.20 16.93 -19.92
C PHE A 52 -4.39 17.60 -21.05
N ILE A 53 -5.05 18.29 -21.99
CA ILE A 53 -4.36 18.96 -23.11
C ILE A 53 -3.58 20.21 -22.67
N LEU A 54 -4.09 20.95 -21.68
CA LEU A 54 -3.41 22.12 -21.11
C LEU A 54 -2.32 21.75 -20.09
N GLY A 55 -2.35 20.52 -19.54
CA GLY A 55 -1.29 19.96 -18.69
C GLY A 55 -0.03 19.48 -19.45
N PHE A 56 -0.03 19.50 -20.79
CA PHE A 56 1.11 19.07 -21.61
C PHE A 56 2.24 20.10 -21.75
N ILE A 57 2.21 21.24 -21.06
CA ILE A 57 3.43 22.03 -20.83
C ILE A 57 4.12 21.41 -19.61
N ASN A 58 4.80 20.28 -19.86
CA ASN A 58 5.45 19.40 -18.88
C ASN A 58 6.08 20.13 -17.68
N ASN A 59 5.49 19.93 -16.50
CA ASN A 59 6.24 19.88 -15.26
C ASN A 59 5.62 18.78 -14.41
N SER A 60 6.24 17.60 -14.35
CA SER A 60 5.86 16.61 -13.34
C SER A 60 5.96 17.28 -11.97
N SER A 61 4.86 17.34 -11.23
CA SER A 61 4.86 18.00 -9.92
C SER A 61 5.62 17.18 -8.86
N CYS A 62 6.08 15.99 -9.23
CA CYS A 62 6.97 15.17 -8.43
C CYS A 62 8.44 15.58 -8.63
N PRO A 63 9.27 15.54 -7.57
CA PRO A 63 10.70 15.84 -7.68
C PRO A 63 11.42 14.87 -8.62
N GLU A 64 12.65 15.23 -8.99
CA GLU A 64 13.51 14.36 -9.78
C GLU A 64 13.66 12.97 -9.12
N LYS A 65 13.60 11.90 -9.93
CA LYS A 65 13.64 10.48 -9.51
C LYS A 65 12.39 9.97 -8.80
N TRP A 66 11.33 10.78 -8.69
CA TRP A 66 10.00 10.33 -8.26
C TRP A 66 9.13 10.02 -9.48
N LYS A 67 8.24 9.04 -9.36
CA LYS A 67 7.26 8.66 -10.38
C LYS A 67 5.89 9.14 -9.94
N GLN A 68 5.24 9.95 -10.77
CA GLN A 68 3.89 10.42 -10.48
C GLN A 68 2.86 9.37 -10.90
N HIS A 69 1.88 9.13 -10.05
CA HIS A 69 0.67 8.39 -10.37
C HIS A 69 -0.50 9.00 -9.59
N GLY A 70 -1.48 9.53 -10.33
CA GLY A 70 -2.54 10.36 -9.76
C GLY A 70 -1.98 11.58 -9.02
N GLU A 71 -2.41 11.73 -7.77
CA GLU A 71 -2.02 12.81 -6.87
C GLU A 71 -0.84 12.46 -5.95
N SER A 72 -0.16 11.34 -6.24
CA SER A 72 0.97 10.84 -5.44
C SER A 72 2.25 10.71 -6.26
N CYS A 73 3.36 10.83 -5.56
CA CYS A 73 4.72 10.66 -6.03
C CYS A 73 5.35 9.46 -5.32
N TYR A 74 5.98 8.57 -6.08
CA TYR A 74 6.60 7.35 -5.57
C TYR A 74 8.10 7.31 -5.85
N HIS A 75 8.90 6.93 -4.85
CA HIS A 75 10.35 6.76 -4.98
C HIS A 75 10.77 5.35 -4.58
N LEU A 76 11.51 4.69 -5.46
CA LEU A 76 12.00 3.32 -5.29
C LEU A 76 13.53 3.34 -5.28
N PRO A 77 14.18 3.74 -4.18
CA PRO A 77 15.64 3.66 -4.07
C PRO A 77 16.10 2.21 -4.21
N THR A 78 17.22 1.99 -4.91
CA THR A 78 17.79 0.65 -5.10
C THR A 78 18.68 0.21 -3.94
N ASP A 79 18.93 1.09 -2.97
CA ASP A 79 19.74 0.78 -1.80
C ASP A 79 19.05 -0.26 -0.91
N TRP A 80 19.81 -1.28 -0.53
CA TRP A 80 19.33 -2.33 0.34
C TRP A 80 19.36 -1.84 1.78
N LYS A 81 18.21 -1.81 2.45
CA LYS A 81 18.04 -1.29 3.81
C LYS A 81 17.23 -2.28 4.63
N THR A 82 17.45 -2.30 5.94
CA THR A 82 16.52 -2.98 6.86
C THR A 82 15.15 -2.31 6.82
N TRP A 83 14.12 -2.97 7.33
CA TRP A 83 12.79 -2.36 7.37
C TRP A 83 12.79 -1.04 8.15
N GLN A 84 13.49 -0.98 9.28
CA GLN A 84 13.59 0.23 10.10
C GLN A 84 14.40 1.33 9.40
N GLU A 85 15.55 0.98 8.80
CA GLU A 85 16.35 1.94 8.00
C GLU A 85 15.54 2.50 6.82
N SER A 86 14.66 1.70 6.22
CA SER A 86 13.79 2.12 5.12
C SER A 86 12.74 3.14 5.55
N LYS A 87 12.10 2.89 6.70
CA LYS A 87 11.15 3.82 7.32
C LYS A 87 11.79 5.18 7.60
N ASP A 88 12.96 5.16 8.23
CA ASP A 88 13.70 6.37 8.57
C ASP A 88 14.17 7.11 7.31
N TYR A 89 14.56 6.36 6.28
CA TYR A 89 14.91 6.91 4.97
C TYR A 89 13.74 7.64 4.31
N CYS A 90 12.57 7.01 4.19
CA CYS A 90 11.40 7.67 3.60
C CYS A 90 11.01 8.92 4.42
N SER A 91 11.07 8.85 5.75
CA SER A 91 10.81 9.99 6.63
C SER A 91 11.80 11.14 6.38
N SER A 92 13.09 10.83 6.17
CA SER A 92 14.14 11.83 5.87
C SER A 92 13.92 12.58 4.55
N LEU A 93 13.16 12.01 3.62
CA LEU A 93 12.79 12.62 2.34
C LEU A 93 11.52 13.49 2.44
N GLY A 94 10.97 13.67 3.65
CA GLY A 94 9.67 14.30 3.87
C GLY A 94 8.54 13.50 3.22
N SER A 95 8.65 12.17 3.27
CA SER A 95 7.72 11.24 2.64
C SER A 95 7.32 10.13 3.60
N ASN A 96 6.30 9.38 3.22
CA ASN A 96 5.81 8.25 3.99
C ASN A 96 6.37 6.94 3.43
N PHE A 97 6.43 5.93 4.30
CA PHE A 97 6.65 4.56 3.86
C PHE A 97 5.37 4.08 3.16
N LEU A 98 5.50 3.49 1.96
CA LEU A 98 4.34 3.11 1.14
C LEU A 98 3.26 2.36 1.93
N LYS A 99 2.05 2.91 1.93
CA LYS A 99 0.81 2.29 2.36
C LYS A 99 -0.07 2.09 1.13
N ILE A 100 -0.39 0.84 0.84
CA ILE A 100 -1.24 0.52 -0.32
C ILE A 100 -2.71 0.70 0.08
N GLU A 101 -3.38 1.67 -0.53
CA GLU A 101 -4.78 1.99 -0.26
C GLU A 101 -5.71 1.48 -1.37
N THR A 102 -5.23 1.39 -2.61
CA THR A 102 -6.06 0.99 -3.75
C THR A 102 -5.40 -0.07 -4.64
N LYS A 103 -6.23 -0.79 -5.41
CA LYS A 103 -5.74 -1.75 -6.41
C LYS A 103 -4.95 -1.06 -7.54
N ASP A 104 -5.39 0.14 -7.93
CA ASP A 104 -4.75 0.92 -8.99
C ASP A 104 -3.33 1.33 -8.60
N GLU A 105 -3.16 1.81 -7.37
CA GLU A 105 -1.86 2.09 -6.77
C GLU A 105 -0.97 0.84 -6.70
N LEU A 106 -1.51 -0.28 -6.24
CA LEU A 106 -0.78 -1.56 -6.20
C LEU A 106 -0.28 -1.95 -7.60
N ASP A 107 -1.15 -1.90 -8.60
CA ASP A 107 -0.83 -2.29 -9.97
C ASP A 107 0.21 -1.34 -10.57
N PHE A 108 0.14 -0.04 -10.25
CA PHE A 108 1.17 0.94 -10.61
C PHE A 108 2.52 0.63 -9.96
N VAL A 109 2.60 0.46 -8.63
CA VAL A 109 3.86 0.17 -7.93
C VAL A 109 4.50 -1.13 -8.44
N LYS A 110 3.68 -2.17 -8.71
CA LYS A 110 4.15 -3.41 -9.32
C LYS A 110 4.69 -3.23 -10.75
N SER A 111 4.23 -2.22 -11.48
CA SER A 111 4.76 -1.91 -12.82
C SER A 111 6.15 -1.26 -12.76
N LEU A 112 6.51 -0.63 -11.63
CA LEU A 112 7.79 0.06 -11.47
C LEU A 112 8.96 -0.87 -11.11
N THR A 113 8.68 -2.09 -10.64
CA THR A 113 9.71 -3.00 -10.15
C THR A 113 9.35 -4.47 -10.33
N HIS A 114 10.36 -5.31 -10.51
CA HIS A 114 10.23 -6.76 -10.60
C HIS A 114 10.85 -7.50 -9.39
N THR A 115 11.30 -6.76 -8.37
CA THR A 115 11.90 -7.32 -7.15
C THR A 115 11.11 -6.93 -5.92
N TYR A 116 11.27 -7.69 -4.82
CA TYR A 116 10.64 -7.38 -3.55
C TYR A 116 11.20 -6.08 -2.98
N HIS A 117 10.29 -5.24 -2.47
CA HIS A 117 10.60 -4.00 -1.80
C HIS A 117 9.88 -3.98 -0.46
N TRP A 118 10.48 -3.34 0.54
CA TRP A 118 9.80 -3.03 1.78
C TRP A 118 8.68 -2.00 1.55
N ILE A 119 7.62 -2.17 2.33
CA ILE A 119 6.47 -1.27 2.43
C ILE A 119 6.20 -0.99 3.92
N GLY A 120 5.34 -0.01 4.22
CA GLY A 120 5.01 0.43 5.58
C GLY A 120 4.14 -0.53 6.39
N LEU A 121 4.16 -1.83 6.08
CA LEU A 121 3.40 -2.85 6.76
C LEU A 121 4.30 -3.67 7.70
N SER A 122 3.95 -3.77 8.97
CA SER A 122 4.72 -4.53 9.96
C SER A 122 3.83 -5.25 10.97
N ARG A 123 4.42 -6.23 11.68
CA ARG A 123 3.86 -6.85 12.89
C ARG A 123 5.00 -7.20 13.83
N LYS A 124 4.79 -7.12 15.14
CA LYS A 124 5.85 -7.43 16.11
C LYS A 124 6.08 -8.92 16.29
N THR A 125 4.99 -9.69 16.25
CA THR A 125 5.02 -11.15 16.41
C THR A 125 4.02 -11.80 15.45
N ASP A 126 4.17 -13.10 15.21
CA ASP A 126 3.25 -13.86 14.34
C ASP A 126 1.80 -13.89 14.86
N LYS A 127 1.59 -13.60 16.15
CA LYS A 127 0.27 -13.55 16.80
C LYS A 127 -0.38 -12.17 16.74
N GLU A 128 0.40 -11.13 16.42
CA GLU A 128 -0.09 -9.78 16.32
C GLU A 128 -0.60 -9.48 14.90
N PRO A 129 -1.59 -8.57 14.78
CA PRO A 129 -2.09 -8.17 13.48
C PRO A 129 -1.03 -7.39 12.71
N TRP A 130 -1.16 -7.42 11.38
CA TRP A 130 -0.42 -6.51 10.53
C TRP A 130 -0.98 -5.11 10.65
N LEU A 131 -0.07 -4.14 10.79
CA LEU A 131 -0.37 -2.73 10.98
C LEU A 131 0.39 -1.91 9.94
N TRP A 132 -0.29 -0.91 9.40
CA TRP A 132 0.36 0.19 8.71
C TRP A 132 1.01 1.16 9.70
N GLU A 133 1.90 2.02 9.22
CA GLU A 133 2.58 3.02 10.05
C GLU A 133 1.64 4.00 10.77
N ASP A 134 0.44 4.21 10.23
CA ASP A 134 -0.63 5.01 10.85
C ASP A 134 -1.44 4.25 11.91
N GLY A 135 -1.12 2.98 12.16
CA GLY A 135 -1.82 2.10 13.10
C GLY A 135 -3.07 1.42 12.51
N THR A 136 -3.35 1.61 11.22
CA THR A 136 -4.49 0.95 10.56
C THR A 136 -4.25 -0.56 10.50
N LEU A 137 -5.23 -1.32 11.00
CA LEU A 137 -5.23 -2.78 10.93
C LEU A 137 -5.40 -3.26 9.50
N GLN A 138 -4.53 -4.18 9.08
CA GLN A 138 -4.62 -4.77 7.76
C GLN A 138 -5.28 -6.15 7.80
N HIS A 139 -6.34 -6.31 7.01
CA HIS A 139 -7.02 -7.60 6.81
C HIS A 139 -6.22 -8.54 5.90
N CYS A 140 -6.21 -9.83 6.22
CA CYS A 140 -5.47 -10.87 5.49
C CYS A 140 -5.77 -10.93 3.99
N VAL A 141 -7.01 -10.61 3.57
CA VAL A 141 -7.40 -10.62 2.15
C VAL A 141 -6.55 -9.64 1.33
N LEU A 142 -6.18 -8.49 1.89
CA LEU A 142 -5.31 -7.56 1.19
C LEU A 142 -3.89 -8.10 1.05
N LEU A 143 -3.34 -8.77 2.08
CA LEU A 143 -1.99 -9.34 2.04
C LEU A 143 -1.80 -10.30 0.87
N VAL A 144 -2.82 -11.14 0.63
CA VAL A 144 -2.87 -12.04 -0.53
C VAL A 144 -2.95 -11.25 -1.84
N THR A 145 -3.77 -10.21 -1.88
CA THR A 145 -3.99 -9.37 -3.07
C THR A 145 -2.73 -8.60 -3.49
N ILE A 146 -2.02 -8.02 -2.51
CA ILE A 146 -0.77 -7.29 -2.76
C ILE A 146 0.38 -8.26 -3.04
N GLY A 147 0.24 -9.55 -2.71
CA GLY A 147 1.30 -10.54 -2.88
C GLY A 147 2.43 -10.34 -1.86
N ALA A 148 2.09 -9.83 -0.67
CA ALA A 148 3.06 -9.58 0.38
C ALA A 148 3.65 -10.89 0.90
N LYS A 149 4.96 -10.89 1.10
CA LYS A 149 5.68 -11.94 1.81
C LYS A 149 6.19 -11.37 3.12
N SER A 150 6.03 -12.16 4.19
CA SER A 150 6.61 -11.84 5.48
C SER A 150 8.10 -12.17 5.47
N GLU A 151 8.93 -11.24 5.90
CA GLU A 151 10.38 -11.40 6.04
C GLU A 151 10.86 -10.83 7.39
N PHE A 152 12.03 -11.24 7.85
CA PHE A 152 12.58 -10.73 9.12
C PHE A 152 12.99 -9.25 9.00
N CYS A 153 12.72 -8.44 10.04
CA CYS A 153 12.96 -6.99 10.01
C CYS A 153 14.44 -6.60 9.77
N HIS A 154 15.36 -7.52 10.05
CA HIS A 154 16.81 -7.35 9.86
C HIS A 154 17.31 -7.72 8.46
N GLU A 155 16.46 -8.35 7.63
CA GLU A 155 16.77 -8.56 6.23
C GLU A 155 16.83 -7.23 5.49
N ARG A 156 17.62 -7.20 4.42
CA ARG A 156 17.83 -5.98 3.65
C ARG A 156 17.11 -6.11 2.32
N ASN A 157 16.29 -5.12 1.99
CA ASN A 157 15.64 -4.99 0.69
C ASN A 157 15.57 -3.51 0.31
N PRO A 158 15.46 -3.18 -0.98
CA PRO A 158 14.99 -1.87 -1.44
C PRO A 158 13.63 -1.51 -0.81
N CYS A 159 13.27 -0.22 -0.77
CA CYS A 159 12.00 0.22 -0.19
C CYS A 159 11.18 1.08 -1.17
N VAL A 160 9.90 1.28 -0.88
CA VAL A 160 9.07 2.23 -1.62
C VAL A 160 8.62 3.35 -0.69
N CYS A 161 8.92 4.59 -1.07
CA CYS A 161 8.45 5.79 -0.39
C CYS A 161 7.37 6.47 -1.22
N GLU A 162 6.42 7.13 -0.56
CA GLU A 162 5.34 7.87 -1.21
C GLU A 162 5.10 9.24 -0.57
N LYS A 163 4.63 10.20 -1.37
CA LYS A 163 4.15 11.49 -0.87
C LYS A 163 3.16 12.11 -1.83
N ALA A 164 2.29 12.99 -1.33
CA ALA A 164 1.40 13.75 -2.20
C ALA A 164 2.18 14.65 -3.17
N VAL A 165 1.58 14.89 -4.33
CA VAL A 165 2.00 15.92 -5.27
C VAL A 165 1.93 17.29 -4.57
N HIS A 166 2.98 18.09 -4.71
CA HIS A 166 2.98 19.46 -4.19
C HIS A 166 2.12 20.34 -5.10
N LEU A 167 0.86 20.54 -4.72
CA LEU A 167 0.01 21.56 -5.33
C LEU A 167 0.32 22.89 -4.65
N GLU A 168 1.11 23.75 -5.28
CA GLU A 168 1.17 25.16 -4.87
C GLU A 168 -0.24 25.74 -4.92
N PRO A 169 -0.75 26.37 -3.84
CA PRO A 169 -2.03 27.08 -3.91
C PRO A 169 -1.88 28.15 -4.99
N THR A 170 -2.69 28.07 -6.04
CA THR A 170 -2.80 29.12 -7.04
C THR A 170 -3.05 30.43 -6.29
N ALA A 171 -2.06 31.33 -6.30
CA ALA A 171 -2.20 32.65 -5.73
C ALA A 171 -3.35 33.36 -6.46
N LEU A 172 -4.54 33.37 -5.85
CA LEU A 172 -5.62 34.26 -6.24
C LEU A 172 -5.09 35.67 -6.01
N GLY A 173 -4.91 36.39 -7.11
CA GLY A 173 -4.35 37.73 -7.13
C GLY A 173 -5.05 38.65 -6.14
N VAL A 174 -4.26 39.26 -5.26
CA VAL A 174 -4.60 40.51 -4.61
C VAL A 174 -4.00 41.60 -5.50
N GLU A 175 -4.79 42.12 -6.44
CA GLU A 175 -4.50 43.45 -6.99
C GLU A 175 -5.12 44.48 -6.03
N GLY A 176 -4.29 45.42 -5.61
CA GLY A 176 -4.67 46.57 -4.78
C GLY A 176 -5.10 47.78 -5.59
#